data_AF-A0A7J4J530-F1
#
_entry.id   AF-A0A7J4J530-F1
#
_cell.length_a   1.000
_cell.length_b   1.000
_cell.length_c   1.000
_cell.angle_alpha   90.00
_cell.angle_beta   90.00
_cell.angle_gamma   90.00
#
_symmetry.space_group_name_H-M   'P 1'
#
loop_
_entity.id
_entity.type
_entity.pdbx_description
1 polymer ?
#
loop_
_entity_poly.entity_id
_entity_poly.type
_entity_poly.pdbx_seq_one_letter_code
_entity_poly.pdbx_strand_id
1 'polypeptide(L)'
;DQHAAHERVLYEQFLEQYMTQRIEVQQLLQGEVLECTPTERMLIIEHKMALEQLGFRVEDFGQNTFVVKSVPLILGRQQPQAMVYEIIALLREGKQKLQDRKEEIITRMACRAAVMAGDTLTNIQMEDIVRDLATKKDPYTCPHGRPTMIKTQAEELEKKFKRK
;
A
#
# COMPACT_ATOMS: atom_id res chain seq x y z
N ASP A 1 -6.33 -11.85 -11.65
CA ASP A 1 -5.46 -12.01 -10.47
C ASP A 1 -6.04 -11.12 -9.37
N GLN A 2 -6.57 -11.72 -8.30
CA GLN A 2 -7.26 -10.97 -7.24
C GLN A 2 -6.32 -10.02 -6.49
N HIS A 3 -5.08 -10.42 -6.30
CA HIS A 3 -4.07 -9.63 -5.59
C HIS A 3 -3.68 -8.44 -6.46
N ALA A 4 -3.28 -8.67 -7.72
CA ALA A 4 -2.91 -7.60 -8.63
C ALA A 4 -4.05 -6.60 -8.89
N ALA A 5 -5.30 -7.09 -8.99
CA ALA A 5 -6.49 -6.25 -9.11
C ALA A 5 -6.69 -5.35 -7.89
N HIS A 6 -6.67 -5.94 -6.69
CA HIS A 6 -6.86 -5.18 -5.46
C HIS A 6 -5.71 -4.20 -5.21
N GLU A 7 -4.47 -4.61 -5.51
CA GLU A 7 -3.29 -3.76 -5.44
C GLU A 7 -3.44 -2.50 -6.31
N ARG A 8 -3.92 -2.63 -7.55
CA ARG A 8 -4.21 -1.47 -8.42
C ARG A 8 -5.26 -0.55 -7.82
N VAL A 9 -6.36 -1.11 -7.29
CA VAL A 9 -7.43 -0.34 -6.64
C VAL A 9 -6.89 0.50 -5.50
N LEU A 10 -6.13 -0.11 -4.59
CA LEU A 10 -5.59 0.53 -3.41
C LEU A 10 -4.49 1.55 -3.76
N TYR A 11 -3.64 1.25 -4.75
CA TYR A 11 -2.61 2.16 -5.22
C TYR A 11 -3.21 3.48 -5.72
N GLU A 12 -4.20 3.41 -6.62
CA GLU A 12 -4.79 4.63 -7.18
C GLU A 12 -5.56 5.42 -6.13
N GLN A 13 -6.28 4.73 -5.23
CA GLN A 13 -6.95 5.36 -4.10
C GLN A 13 -5.95 6.09 -3.19
N PHE A 14 -4.85 5.43 -2.84
CA PHE A 14 -3.86 6.02 -1.94
C PHE A 14 -3.08 7.16 -2.61
N LEU A 15 -2.75 7.01 -3.90
CA LEU A 15 -2.13 8.08 -4.67
C LEU A 15 -3.03 9.32 -4.75
N GLU A 16 -4.33 9.14 -4.98
CA GLU A 16 -5.29 10.25 -4.97
C GLU A 16 -5.37 10.92 -3.61
N GLN A 17 -5.49 10.15 -2.52
CA GLN A 17 -5.50 10.69 -1.15
C GLN A 17 -4.21 11.45 -0.82
N TYR A 18 -3.05 10.92 -1.22
CA TYR A 18 -1.75 11.57 -1.02
C TYR A 18 -1.66 12.89 -1.80
N MET A 19 -2.02 12.88 -3.10
CA MET A 19 -1.96 14.06 -3.96
C MET A 19 -2.93 15.16 -3.52
N THR A 20 -4.07 14.79 -2.93
CA THR A 20 -5.07 15.74 -2.39
C THR A 20 -4.82 16.11 -0.93
N GLN A 21 -3.78 15.56 -0.29
CA GLN A 21 -3.47 15.74 1.13
C GLN A 21 -4.64 15.38 2.07
N ARG A 22 -5.40 14.35 1.69
CA ARG A 22 -6.58 13.85 2.41
C ARG A 22 -6.45 12.36 2.71
N ILE A 23 -5.28 11.94 3.18
CA ILE A 23 -5.09 10.57 3.65
C ILE A 23 -5.96 10.35 4.88
N GLU A 24 -6.82 9.35 4.78
CA GLU A 24 -7.61 8.89 5.92
C GLU A 24 -6.69 8.12 6.86
N VAL A 25 -6.77 8.45 8.15
CA VAL A 25 -5.91 7.86 9.17
C VAL A 25 -6.73 7.13 10.21
N GLN A 26 -6.23 5.98 10.65
CA GLN A 26 -6.72 5.25 11.81
C GLN A 26 -5.79 5.50 12.99
N GLN A 27 -6.35 6.05 14.08
CA GLN A 27 -5.64 6.11 15.35
C GLN A 27 -5.56 4.72 15.97
N LEU A 28 -4.38 4.36 16.48
CA LEU A 28 -4.19 3.08 17.16
C LEU A 28 -4.67 3.19 18.60
N LEU A 29 -5.49 2.21 19.03
CA LEU A 29 -5.95 2.13 20.43
C LEU A 29 -4.76 2.03 21.40
N GLN A 30 -3.78 1.22 21.03
CA GLN A 30 -2.48 1.15 21.67
C GLN A 30 -1.43 1.48 20.61
N GLY A 31 -0.64 2.52 20.87
CA GLY A 31 0.45 2.88 19.96
C GLY A 31 1.48 1.77 19.90
N GLU A 32 2.07 1.57 18.73
CA GLU A 32 3.11 0.57 18.53
C GLU A 32 4.49 1.16 18.76
N VAL A 33 5.29 0.47 19.58
CA VAL A 33 6.65 0.89 19.92
C VAL A 33 7.59 0.57 18.77
N LEU A 34 8.36 1.54 18.31
CA LEU A 34 9.34 1.42 17.24
C LEU A 34 10.73 1.66 17.83
N GLU A 35 11.52 0.59 17.99
CA GLU A 35 12.93 0.70 18.36
C GLU A 35 13.77 0.91 17.10
N CYS A 36 14.73 1.82 17.16
CA CYS A 36 15.55 2.16 16.01
C CYS A 36 17.00 2.39 16.40
N THR A 37 17.90 2.33 15.43
CA THR A 37 19.29 2.73 15.60
C THR A 37 19.41 4.26 15.67
N PRO A 38 20.52 4.82 16.19
CA PRO A 38 20.73 6.27 16.18
C PRO A 38 20.62 6.91 14.79
N THR A 39 21.07 6.19 13.74
CA THR A 39 20.95 6.64 12.35
C THR A 39 19.50 6.67 11.89
N GLU A 40 18.72 5.65 12.19
CA GLU A 40 17.29 5.59 11.83
C GLU A 40 16.48 6.64 12.60
N ARG A 41 16.83 6.92 13.86
CA ARG A 41 16.25 8.02 14.62
C ARG A 41 16.41 9.35 13.89
N MET A 42 17.61 9.64 13.38
CA MET A 42 17.85 10.87 12.62
C MET A 42 16.96 10.95 11.38
N LEU A 43 16.83 9.84 10.63
CA LEU A 43 15.98 9.78 9.43
C LEU A 43 14.49 9.98 9.75
N ILE A 44 14.00 9.37 10.84
CA ILE A 44 12.60 9.55 11.29
C ILE A 44 12.34 11.02 11.63
N ILE A 45 13.26 11.68 12.35
CA ILE A 45 13.13 13.09 12.73
C ILE A 45 13.17 13.98 11.49
N GLU A 46 14.12 13.76 10.59
CA GLU A 46 14.27 14.53 9.34
C GLU A 46 13.04 14.42 8.45
N HIS A 47 12.43 13.23 8.36
CA HIS A 47 11.30 12.96 7.48
C HIS A 47 9.95 12.89 8.19
N LYS A 48 9.84 13.37 9.44
CA LYS A 48 8.62 13.32 10.24
C LYS A 48 7.41 13.88 9.50
N MET A 49 7.54 15.06 8.88
CA MET A 49 6.44 15.68 8.12
C MET A 49 6.02 14.84 6.92
N ALA A 50 6.97 14.16 6.27
CA ALA A 50 6.68 13.34 5.11
C ALA A 50 6.01 12.01 5.51
N LEU A 51 6.37 11.44 6.68
CA LEU A 51 5.65 10.34 7.30
C LEU A 51 4.21 10.75 7.66
N GLU A 52 4.02 11.94 8.23
CA GLU A 52 2.68 12.48 8.54
C GLU A 52 1.84 12.70 7.27
N GLN A 53 2.45 13.18 6.18
CA GLN A 53 1.80 13.29 4.86
C GLN A 53 1.41 11.94 4.27
N LEU A 54 2.09 10.86 4.67
CA LEU A 54 1.74 9.49 4.33
C LEU A 54 0.76 8.88 5.34
N GLY A 55 0.27 9.62 6.34
CA GLY A 55 -0.69 9.19 7.34
C GLY A 55 -0.10 8.49 8.57
N PHE A 56 1.23 8.43 8.70
CA PHE A 56 1.91 7.88 9.86
C PHE A 56 2.22 8.98 10.88
N ARG A 57 1.63 8.88 12.06
CA ARG A 57 2.01 9.75 13.19
C ARG A 57 2.97 9.02 14.10
N VAL A 58 4.20 9.51 14.17
CA VAL A 58 5.29 8.92 14.96
C VAL A 58 5.75 9.93 16.01
N GLU A 59 5.72 9.55 17.28
CA GLU A 59 6.07 10.40 18.43
C GLU A 59 7.36 9.91 19.09
N ASP A 60 8.29 10.82 19.40
CA ASP A 60 9.55 10.48 20.08
C ASP A 60 9.27 10.04 21.52
N PHE A 61 9.84 8.90 21.91
CA PHE A 61 9.73 8.32 23.24
C PHE A 61 11.09 8.23 23.97
N GLY A 62 12.12 8.86 23.41
CA GLY A 62 13.49 8.85 23.93
C GLY A 62 14.26 7.56 23.61
N GLN A 63 15.57 7.56 23.87
CA GLN A 63 16.44 6.37 23.77
C GLN A 63 16.38 5.61 22.42
N ASN A 64 16.27 6.32 21.30
CA ASN A 64 16.06 5.72 19.97
C ASN A 64 14.77 4.89 19.87
N THR A 65 13.74 5.32 20.58
CA THR A 65 12.42 4.72 20.54
C THR A 65 11.39 5.76 20.11
N PHE A 66 10.47 5.33 19.27
CA PHE A 66 9.29 6.10 18.89
C PHE A 66 8.01 5.31 19.18
N VAL A 67 6.88 6.00 19.19
CA VAL A 67 5.55 5.37 19.25
C VAL A 67 4.76 5.78 18.01
N VAL A 68 4.31 4.79 17.24
CA VAL A 68 3.37 4.99 16.14
C VAL A 68 1.98 5.17 16.75
N LYS A 69 1.35 6.32 16.55
CA LYS A 69 0.02 6.67 17.08
C LYS A 69 -1.10 6.51 16.06
N SER A 70 -0.77 6.63 14.78
CA SER A 70 -1.74 6.43 13.70
C SER A 70 -1.06 5.89 12.45
N VAL A 71 -1.87 5.23 11.63
CA VAL A 71 -1.50 4.71 10.31
C VAL A 71 -2.56 5.12 9.29
N PRO A 72 -2.25 5.08 7.99
CA PRO A 72 -3.26 5.14 6.94
C PRO A 72 -4.34 4.09 7.11
N LEU A 73 -5.60 4.49 6.99
CA LEU A 73 -6.75 3.61 7.11
C LEU A 73 -6.68 2.45 6.11
N ILE A 74 -6.12 2.71 4.92
CA ILE A 74 -5.98 1.73 3.85
C ILE A 74 -5.10 0.53 4.23
N LEU A 75 -4.14 0.68 5.15
CA LEU A 75 -3.33 -0.43 5.64
C LEU A 75 -4.12 -1.37 6.56
N GLY A 76 -5.29 -0.93 7.04
CA GLY A 76 -6.12 -1.69 7.96
C GLY A 76 -5.35 -2.11 9.22
N ARG A 77 -5.42 -3.41 9.55
CA ARG A 77 -4.74 -4.00 10.72
C ARG A 77 -3.34 -4.57 10.40
N GLN A 78 -2.79 -4.29 9.22
CA GLN A 78 -1.49 -4.83 8.80
C GLN A 78 -0.34 -4.11 9.53
N GLN A 79 0.58 -4.91 10.08
CA GLN A 79 1.77 -4.54 10.89
C GLN A 79 2.32 -3.11 10.64
N PRO A 80 1.87 -2.10 11.41
CA PRO A 80 2.31 -0.70 11.31
C PRO A 80 3.83 -0.53 11.38
N GLN A 81 4.46 -1.17 12.36
CA GLN A 81 5.91 -1.16 12.56
C GLN A 81 6.67 -1.55 11.31
N ALA A 82 6.29 -2.67 10.68
CA ALA A 82 6.98 -3.20 9.52
C ALA A 82 6.96 -2.22 8.35
N MET A 83 5.85 -1.52 8.13
CA MET A 83 5.74 -0.52 7.07
C MET A 83 6.62 0.71 7.36
N VAL A 84 6.66 1.17 8.61
CA VAL A 84 7.55 2.28 9.01
C VAL A 84 9.02 1.89 8.84
N TYR A 85 9.42 0.68 9.24
CA TYR A 85 10.77 0.17 9.02
C TYR A 85 11.14 0.08 7.54
N GLU A 86 10.22 -0.36 6.69
CA GLU A 86 10.43 -0.44 5.24
C GLU A 86 10.63 0.95 4.63
N ILE A 87 9.84 1.94 5.06
CA ILE A 87 10.01 3.34 4.64
C ILE A 87 11.38 3.87 5.09
N ILE A 88 11.80 3.57 6.32
CA ILE A 88 13.12 3.98 6.83
C ILE A 88 14.24 3.29 6.05
N ALA A 89 14.11 2.01 5.72
CA ALA A 89 15.09 1.28 4.92
C ALA A 89 15.25 1.91 3.52
N LEU A 90 14.14 2.28 2.87
CA LEU A 90 14.14 3.01 1.59
C LEU A 90 14.90 4.34 1.69
N LEU A 91 14.69 5.08 2.78
CA LEU A 91 15.39 6.34 3.03
C LEU A 91 16.89 6.14 3.27
N ARG A 92 17.31 4.99 3.80
CA ARG A 92 18.75 4.66 4.00
C ARG A 92 19.47 4.39 2.68
N GLU A 93 18.77 3.85 1.69
CA GLU A 93 19.36 3.43 0.41
C GLU A 93 19.71 4.60 -0.53
N GLY A 94 19.37 5.86 -0.19
CA GLY A 94 19.69 7.00 -1.04
C GLY A 94 19.76 8.36 -0.32
N LYS A 95 20.31 9.37 -1.01
CA LYS A 95 20.26 10.78 -0.59
C LYS A 95 18.97 11.49 -1.01
N GLN A 96 18.01 10.74 -1.55
CA GLN A 96 16.79 11.28 -2.12
C GLN A 96 15.76 11.53 -1.02
N LYS A 97 14.94 12.56 -1.18
CA LYS A 97 13.89 12.87 -0.21
C LYS A 97 12.79 11.82 -0.31
N LEU A 98 12.06 11.60 0.79
CA LEU A 98 10.89 10.70 0.80
C LEU A 98 9.89 11.02 -0.33
N GLN A 99 9.75 12.30 -0.67
CA GLN A 99 8.87 12.78 -1.74
C GLN A 99 9.27 12.26 -3.14
N ASP A 100 10.57 12.06 -3.38
CA ASP A 100 11.10 11.53 -4.64
C ASP A 100 10.80 10.03 -4.77
N ARG A 101 10.49 9.37 -3.64
CA ARG A 101 10.19 7.93 -3.52
C ARG A 101 8.70 7.65 -3.31
N LYS A 102 7.84 8.66 -3.44
CA LYS A 102 6.39 8.54 -3.16
C LYS A 102 5.72 7.39 -3.91
N GLU A 103 6.03 7.21 -5.19
CA GLU A 103 5.41 6.17 -6.03
C GLU A 103 5.82 4.76 -5.56
N GLU A 104 7.09 4.59 -5.21
CA GLU A 104 7.62 3.34 -4.67
C GLU A 104 6.98 3.00 -3.31
N ILE A 105 6.85 4.00 -2.44
CA ILE A 105 6.24 3.83 -1.11
C ILE A 105 4.75 3.50 -1.23
N ILE A 106 4.00 4.25 -2.03
CA ILE A 106 2.56 4.04 -2.26
C ILE A 106 2.33 2.65 -2.87
N THR A 107 3.20 2.23 -3.79
CA THR A 107 3.18 0.88 -4.38
C THR A 107 3.35 -0.21 -3.31
N ARG A 108 4.36 -0.10 -2.45
CA ARG A 108 4.61 -1.05 -1.35
C ARG A 108 3.44 -1.09 -0.36
N MET A 109 2.88 0.06 -0.02
CA MET A 109 1.71 0.17 0.86
C MET A 109 0.47 -0.50 0.26
N ALA A 110 0.20 -0.26 -1.03
CA ALA A 110 -0.91 -0.90 -1.73
C ALA A 110 -0.74 -2.43 -1.80
N CYS A 111 0.48 -2.92 -2.05
CA CYS A 111 0.79 -4.34 -2.06
C CYS A 111 0.56 -5.01 -0.70
N ARG A 112 0.97 -4.35 0.40
CA ARG A 112 0.80 -4.84 1.77
C ARG A 112 -0.66 -4.83 2.23
N ALA A 113 -1.44 -3.88 1.74
CA ALA A 113 -2.86 -3.75 2.06
C ALA A 113 -3.75 -4.65 1.18
N ALA A 114 -3.27 -5.06 -0.01
CA ALA A 114 -4.02 -5.90 -0.92
C ALA A 114 -4.28 -7.29 -0.34
N VAL A 115 -5.32 -7.94 -0.87
CA VAL A 115 -5.62 -9.34 -0.54
C VAL A 115 -4.47 -10.21 -1.02
N MET A 116 -4.12 -11.24 -0.28
CA MET A 116 -3.02 -12.12 -0.65
C MET A 116 -3.46 -13.05 -1.80
N ALA A 117 -2.48 -13.48 -2.58
CA ALA A 117 -2.71 -14.52 -3.57
C ALA A 117 -3.13 -15.81 -2.84
N GLY A 118 -4.31 -16.34 -3.17
CA GLY A 118 -4.86 -17.56 -2.57
C GLY A 118 -5.81 -17.32 -1.39
N ASP A 119 -6.01 -16.07 -0.95
CA ASP A 119 -7.06 -15.74 0.01
C ASP A 119 -8.43 -16.16 -0.53
N THR A 120 -9.24 -16.78 0.33
CA THR A 120 -10.64 -17.08 0.02
C THR A 120 -11.47 -15.83 0.24
N LEU A 121 -12.04 -15.29 -0.83
CA LEU A 121 -12.88 -14.11 -0.80
C LEU A 121 -14.36 -14.52 -0.82
N THR A 122 -15.18 -13.76 -0.09
CA THR A 122 -16.64 -13.81 -0.26
C THR A 122 -17.05 -13.24 -1.61
N ASN A 123 -18.24 -13.61 -2.11
CA ASN A 123 -18.75 -13.06 -3.36
C ASN A 123 -18.84 -11.53 -3.33
N ILE A 124 -19.23 -10.96 -2.19
CA ILE A 124 -19.30 -9.51 -1.99
C ILE A 124 -17.92 -8.87 -2.19
N GLN A 125 -16.88 -9.42 -1.53
CA GLN A 125 -15.51 -8.91 -1.69
C GLN A 125 -14.99 -9.03 -3.14
N MET A 126 -15.31 -10.13 -3.82
CA MET A 126 -14.94 -10.31 -5.23
C MET A 126 -15.63 -9.26 -6.12
N GLU A 127 -16.93 -9.04 -5.93
CA GLU A 127 -17.69 -8.03 -6.67
C GLU A 127 -17.18 -6.62 -6.41
N ASP A 128 -16.86 -6.29 -5.16
CA ASP A 128 -16.33 -4.98 -4.79
C ASP A 128 -14.98 -4.72 -5.46
N ILE A 129 -14.04 -5.69 -5.43
CA ILE A 129 -12.75 -5.55 -6.11
C ILE A 129 -12.94 -5.33 -7.61
N VAL A 130 -13.83 -6.08 -8.26
CA VAL A 130 -14.07 -5.95 -9.70
C VAL A 130 -14.72 -4.60 -10.04
N ARG A 131 -15.71 -4.18 -9.24
CA ARG A 131 -16.41 -2.90 -9.41
C ARG A 131 -15.45 -1.73 -9.21
N ASP A 132 -14.65 -1.77 -8.16
CA ASP A 132 -13.66 -0.73 -7.87
C ASP A 132 -12.60 -0.68 -8.96
N LEU A 133 -12.07 -1.83 -9.39
CA LEU A 133 -11.08 -1.90 -10.45
C LEU A 133 -11.59 -1.26 -11.74
N ALA A 134 -12.85 -1.46 -12.11
CA ALA A 134 -13.45 -0.87 -13.30
C ALA A 134 -13.49 0.67 -13.29
N THR A 135 -13.37 1.30 -12.12
CA THR A 135 -13.33 2.77 -11.97
C THR A 135 -11.93 3.36 -12.05
N LYS A 136 -10.88 2.51 -12.06
CA LYS A 136 -9.48 2.95 -12.01
C LYS A 136 -8.98 3.37 -13.38
N LYS A 137 -7.98 4.26 -13.40
CA LYS A 137 -7.39 4.84 -14.62
C LYS A 137 -6.65 3.79 -15.45
N ASP A 138 -5.91 2.89 -14.81
CA ASP A 138 -5.24 1.76 -15.46
C ASP A 138 -5.69 0.43 -14.85
N PRO A 139 -6.88 -0.06 -15.22
CA PRO A 139 -7.45 -1.24 -14.60
C PRO A 139 -6.78 -2.54 -15.05
N TYR A 140 -5.89 -2.51 -16.06
CA TYR A 140 -5.38 -3.71 -16.73
C TYR A 140 -4.02 -4.19 -16.18
N THR A 141 -3.28 -3.29 -15.54
CA THR A 141 -1.92 -3.57 -15.06
C THR A 141 -1.80 -3.12 -13.61
N CYS A 142 -1.19 -3.91 -12.72
CA CYS A 142 -0.89 -3.47 -11.36
C CYS A 142 0.32 -2.52 -11.33
N PRO A 143 0.57 -1.79 -10.23
CA PRO A 143 1.72 -0.89 -10.10
C PRO A 143 3.09 -1.55 -10.37
N HIS A 144 3.23 -2.86 -10.13
CA HIS A 144 4.43 -3.63 -10.45
C HIS A 144 4.50 -4.16 -11.90
N GLY A 145 3.53 -3.84 -12.76
CA GLY A 145 3.51 -4.27 -14.17
C GLY A 145 2.82 -5.61 -14.45
N ARG A 146 2.23 -6.28 -13.45
CA ARG A 146 1.52 -7.56 -13.65
C ARG A 146 0.11 -7.32 -14.21
N PRO A 147 -0.38 -8.12 -15.16
CA PRO A 147 -1.77 -8.01 -15.60
C PRO A 147 -2.76 -8.29 -14.46
N THR A 148 -3.80 -7.46 -14.31
CA THR A 148 -4.86 -7.65 -13.31
C THR A 148 -5.90 -8.67 -13.78
N MET A 149 -6.13 -8.75 -15.08
CA MET A 149 -7.16 -9.58 -15.71
C MET A 149 -6.69 -10.12 -17.06
N ILE A 150 -7.25 -11.26 -17.45
CA ILE A 150 -7.13 -11.82 -18.79
C ILE A 150 -8.53 -11.97 -19.34
N LYS A 151 -8.76 -11.47 -20.55
CA LYS A 151 -10.01 -11.67 -21.28
C LYS A 151 -9.84 -12.88 -22.20
N THR A 152 -10.81 -13.79 -22.20
CA THR A 152 -10.88 -14.86 -23.19
C THR A 152 -12.23 -14.78 -23.88
N GLN A 153 -12.23 -14.73 -25.21
CA GLN A 153 -13.47 -14.68 -25.97
C GLN A 153 -14.16 -16.05 -25.99
N ALA A 154 -15.48 -16.07 -26.19
CA ALA A 154 -16.23 -17.32 -26.26
C ALA A 154 -15.71 -18.22 -27.40
N GLU A 155 -15.36 -17.65 -28.55
CA GLU A 155 -14.79 -18.36 -29.69
C GLU A 155 -13.41 -18.96 -29.38
N GLU A 156 -12.58 -18.27 -28.59
CA GLU A 156 -11.29 -18.79 -28.15
C GLU A 156 -11.45 -19.97 -27.21
N LEU A 157 -12.44 -19.92 -26.32
CA LEU A 157 -12.82 -21.05 -25.46
C LEU A 157 -13.33 -22.22 -26.31
N GLU A 158 -14.25 -21.98 -27.24
CA GLU A 158 -14.79 -23.01 -28.14
C GLU A 158 -13.69 -23.74 -28.92
N LYS A 159 -12.74 -22.99 -29.49
CA LYS A 159 -11.57 -23.53 -30.21
C LYS A 159 -10.70 -24.42 -29.31
N LYS A 160 -10.44 -24.00 -28.06
CA LYS A 160 -9.66 -24.79 -27.09
C LYS A 160 -10.32 -26.13 -26.76
N PHE A 161 -11.64 -26.20 -26.82
CA PHE A 161 -12.41 -27.44 -26.65
C PHE A 161 -12.69 -28.19 -27.96
N LYS A 162 -12.16 -27.75 -29.11
CA LYS A 162 -12.40 -28.33 -30.44
C LYS A 162 -13.89 -28.41 -30.81
N ARG A 163 -14.68 -27.44 -30.35
CA ARG A 163 -16.13 -27.39 -30.60
C ARG A 163 -16.50 -26.60 -31.86
N LYS A 164 -15.57 -25.79 -32.39
CA LYS A 164 -15.56 -25.17 -33.72
C LYS A 164 -14.12 -24.91 -34.17
#